data_AF-A0A9N9LGK2-F1
#
_entry.id   AF-A0A9N9LGK2-F1
#
_cell.length_a   1.000
_cell.length_b   1.000
_cell.length_c   1.000
_cell.angle_alpha   90.00
_cell.angle_beta   90.00
_cell.angle_gamma   90.00
#
_symmetry.space_group_name_H-M   'P 1'
#
loop_
_entity.id
_entity.type
_entity.pdbx_description
1 polymer ?
#
loop_
_entity_poly.entity_id
_entity_poly.type
_entity_poly.pdbx_seq_one_letter_code
_entity_poly.pdbx_strand_id
1 'polypeptide(L)'
;MSPNDDTHPRPQAPSDKAATKEWGPWISTRASKNNKAPNDISISSKLATPIKMRIPTFLLALCASATIASSSSEGAEEFIDSAIVSLQPISSSTNQEPIQQLCEIRYNPSTLSAEIVSFEQPDLDFSSFSMSSSLLRIGLFDPTTAKWKSSISTTSTETFAKGYSPTIVLSLDATGELMGVSVKSARIDAGQTRDFGPKVTLRRMGAGGKPELNRPVVLSKEGKLEEPEPEKTLLQKYWWVLLGGMMLLLTTGGPE
;
A
#
# COMPACT_ATOMS: atom_id res chain seq x y z
N MET A 1 -12.77 -77.08 0.51
CA MET A 1 -14.06 -76.67 1.12
C MET A 1 -13.96 -75.18 1.43
N SER A 2 -15.07 -74.48 1.18
CA SER A 2 -15.34 -73.04 1.05
C SER A 2 -14.63 -71.97 1.92
N PRO A 3 -14.71 -70.70 1.45
CA PRO A 3 -14.00 -69.53 1.95
C PRO A 3 -14.83 -68.73 2.97
N ASN A 4 -14.17 -67.88 3.76
CA ASN A 4 -14.84 -66.85 4.55
C ASN A 4 -14.53 -65.44 4.03
N ASP A 5 -15.62 -64.70 3.95
CA ASP A 5 -15.90 -63.41 3.34
C ASP A 5 -16.01 -62.41 4.49
N ASP A 6 -15.14 -61.41 4.56
CA ASP A 6 -15.21 -60.34 5.54
C ASP A 6 -15.26 -58.98 4.83
N THR A 7 -16.50 -58.51 4.70
CA THR A 7 -16.93 -57.27 4.06
C THR A 7 -16.82 -56.12 5.07
N HIS A 8 -15.92 -55.16 4.85
CA HIS A 8 -15.90 -53.91 5.62
C HIS A 8 -16.90 -52.89 5.03
N PRO A 9 -17.74 -52.22 5.85
CA PRO A 9 -18.67 -51.21 5.36
C PRO A 9 -17.96 -49.87 5.04
N ARG A 10 -18.26 -49.35 3.85
CA ARG A 10 -17.83 -48.05 3.34
C ARG A 10 -18.58 -46.90 4.08
N PRO A 11 -17.91 -45.80 4.47
CA PRO A 11 -18.57 -44.66 5.07
C PRO A 11 -19.49 -43.94 4.06
N GLN A 12 -20.72 -43.67 4.49
CA GLN A 12 -21.75 -42.97 3.73
C GLN A 12 -21.46 -41.46 3.65
N ALA A 13 -21.64 -40.90 2.46
CA ALA A 13 -21.57 -39.47 2.21
C ALA A 13 -22.85 -38.76 2.71
N PRO A 14 -22.75 -37.54 3.27
CA PRO A 14 -23.92 -36.79 3.71
C PRO A 14 -24.75 -36.28 2.53
N SER A 15 -26.07 -36.47 2.67
CA SER A 15 -27.14 -36.18 1.74
C SER A 15 -27.29 -34.69 1.39
N ASP A 16 -27.40 -34.41 0.10
CA ASP A 16 -27.88 -33.13 -0.42
C ASP A 16 -29.35 -32.90 -0.06
N LYS A 17 -29.62 -31.86 0.72
CA LYS A 17 -30.93 -31.20 0.73
C LYS A 17 -30.75 -29.72 0.42
N ALA A 18 -31.25 -29.38 -0.78
CA ALA A 18 -31.38 -28.05 -1.30
C ALA A 18 -32.12 -27.10 -0.34
N ALA A 19 -31.58 -25.90 -0.17
CA ALA A 19 -32.32 -24.72 0.24
C ALA A 19 -31.85 -23.55 -0.62
N THR A 20 -32.60 -23.31 -1.69
CA THR A 20 -32.58 -22.08 -2.47
C THR A 20 -33.07 -20.92 -1.61
N LYS A 21 -32.31 -19.81 -1.54
CA LYS A 21 -32.85 -18.50 -1.15
C LYS A 21 -31.94 -17.37 -1.65
N GLU A 22 -32.39 -16.82 -2.79
CA GLU A 22 -32.43 -15.41 -3.17
C GLU A 22 -31.26 -14.50 -2.76
N TRP A 23 -30.44 -14.15 -3.76
CA TRP A 23 -29.55 -13.00 -3.72
C TRP A 23 -30.32 -11.75 -4.13
N GLY A 24 -30.72 -10.93 -3.15
CA GLY A 24 -31.22 -9.58 -3.37
C GLY A 24 -30.08 -8.54 -3.33
N PRO A 25 -30.16 -7.44 -4.11
CA PRO A 25 -29.10 -6.44 -4.19
C PRO A 25 -29.14 -5.48 -3.00
N TRP A 26 -28.04 -5.37 -2.26
CA TRP A 26 -27.85 -4.28 -1.30
C TRP A 26 -27.29 -3.06 -2.05
N ILE A 27 -28.17 -2.13 -2.44
CA ILE A 27 -27.79 -0.76 -2.76
C ILE A 27 -28.42 0.09 -1.66
N SER A 28 -27.61 0.65 -0.76
CA SER A 28 -28.05 1.71 0.14
C SER A 28 -27.25 2.97 -0.10
N THR A 29 -27.79 3.84 -0.95
CA THR A 29 -27.42 5.26 -1.02
C THR A 29 -28.04 5.94 0.20
N ARG A 30 -27.23 6.33 1.20
CA ARG A 30 -27.72 7.19 2.29
C ARG A 30 -27.18 8.61 2.10
N ALA A 31 -27.99 9.41 1.42
CA ALA A 31 -27.88 10.87 1.40
C ALA A 31 -28.14 11.40 2.82
N SER A 32 -27.12 12.00 3.45
CA SER A 32 -27.27 12.75 4.69
C SER A 32 -27.65 14.19 4.36
N LYS A 33 -28.89 14.58 4.69
CA LYS A 33 -29.36 15.97 4.60
C LYS A 33 -28.87 16.75 5.82
N ASN A 34 -28.13 17.81 5.54
CA ASN A 34 -27.91 18.96 6.41
C ASN A 34 -29.24 19.53 6.92
N ASN A 35 -29.25 20.00 8.18
CA ASN A 35 -29.57 21.39 8.56
C ASN A 35 -29.90 21.48 10.05
N LYS A 36 -29.05 22.12 10.85
CA LYS A 36 -29.44 23.30 11.65
C LYS A 36 -28.19 23.97 12.25
N ALA A 37 -28.02 25.25 11.94
CA ALA A 37 -27.04 26.15 12.54
C ALA A 37 -27.70 26.94 13.72
N PRO A 38 -27.07 27.99 14.25
CA PRO A 38 -26.31 27.98 15.50
C PRO A 38 -26.98 28.84 16.59
N ASN A 39 -26.63 28.65 17.85
CA ASN A 39 -26.96 29.62 18.90
C ASN A 39 -25.68 30.07 19.60
N ASP A 40 -25.39 31.35 19.41
CA ASP A 40 -24.51 32.20 20.22
C ASP A 40 -24.87 32.13 21.72
N ILE A 41 -23.91 32.41 22.59
CA ILE A 41 -24.05 33.31 23.76
C ILE A 41 -22.66 33.63 24.37
N SER A 42 -22.33 34.92 24.24
CA SER A 42 -21.58 35.85 25.11
C SER A 42 -20.27 35.46 25.85
N ILE A 43 -19.17 36.02 25.33
CA ILE A 43 -18.25 37.00 25.95
C ILE A 43 -18.26 37.12 27.50
N SER A 44 -17.10 36.86 28.12
CA SER A 44 -16.65 37.60 29.32
C SER A 44 -15.18 38.02 29.17
N SER A 45 -14.95 39.30 29.42
CA SER A 45 -13.74 40.08 29.20
C SER A 45 -12.88 40.25 30.46
N LYS A 46 -11.61 40.65 30.24
CA LYS A 46 -10.61 41.27 31.16
C LYS A 46 -9.52 40.29 31.65
N LEU A 47 -8.22 40.58 31.70
CA LEU A 47 -7.45 41.84 31.63
C LEU A 47 -5.93 41.57 31.41
N ALA A 48 -5.21 42.57 30.87
CA ALA A 48 -3.78 42.92 31.06
C ALA A 48 -2.67 41.98 30.52
N THR A 49 -2.07 42.22 29.34
CA THR A 49 -1.03 43.21 28.89
C THR A 49 0.43 42.69 28.95
N PRO A 50 1.30 43.17 28.02
CA PRO A 50 2.42 42.40 27.46
C PRO A 50 3.77 42.80 28.06
N ILE A 51 4.75 41.88 28.03
CA ILE A 51 6.16 42.23 28.23
C ILE A 51 6.94 41.90 26.95
N LYS A 52 7.09 42.96 26.16
CA LYS A 52 8.01 43.09 25.04
C LYS A 52 9.30 43.66 25.62
N MET A 53 10.36 42.87 25.71
CA MET A 53 11.72 43.39 25.88
C MET A 53 12.55 43.02 24.64
N ARG A 54 12.72 44.03 23.79
CA ARG A 54 13.79 44.11 22.80
C ARG A 54 14.91 44.92 23.44
N ILE A 55 16.12 44.38 23.47
CA ILE A 55 17.35 45.18 23.57
C ILE A 55 18.33 44.62 22.51
N PRO A 56 18.82 45.47 21.59
CA PRO A 56 19.84 45.14 20.59
C PRO A 56 21.22 45.16 21.26
N THR A 57 22.31 44.61 20.73
CA THR A 57 23.15 45.24 19.68
C THR A 57 24.36 44.32 19.43
N PHE A 58 24.60 44.02 18.16
CA PHE A 58 25.87 43.71 17.46
C PHE A 58 27.13 43.29 18.24
N LEU A 59 27.64 42.08 17.93
CA LEU A 59 29.01 41.80 17.43
C LEU A 59 29.35 40.31 17.63
N LEU A 60 29.26 39.50 16.57
CA LEU A 60 30.41 38.73 16.08
C LEU A 60 30.04 38.11 14.74
N ALA A 61 30.64 38.67 13.69
CA ALA A 61 30.71 38.05 12.38
C ALA A 61 31.70 36.87 12.42
N LEU A 62 31.54 35.99 11.45
CA LEU A 62 32.60 35.17 10.85
C LEU A 62 32.99 33.85 11.56
N CYS A 63 32.10 32.87 11.53
CA CYS A 63 32.48 31.48 11.26
C CYS A 63 31.71 31.07 10.00
N ALA A 64 32.27 31.30 8.82
CA ALA A 64 33.08 30.32 8.09
C ALA A 64 32.27 29.06 7.73
N SER A 65 31.75 29.10 6.51
CA SER A 65 31.63 28.00 5.56
C SER A 65 30.88 26.73 5.98
N ALA A 66 29.73 26.58 5.32
CA ALA A 66 29.08 25.33 4.94
C ALA A 66 30.02 24.10 4.96
N THR A 67 29.82 23.25 5.95
CA THR A 67 29.97 21.81 5.77
C THR A 67 28.56 21.23 5.63
N ILE A 68 28.05 21.21 4.39
CA ILE A 68 27.12 20.15 4.02
C ILE A 68 27.99 18.90 4.02
N ALA A 69 28.07 18.22 5.17
CA ALA A 69 28.52 16.86 5.19
C ALA A 69 27.41 16.03 4.56
N SER A 70 27.44 15.89 3.24
CA SER A 70 26.92 14.68 2.61
C SER A 70 27.82 13.55 3.11
N SER A 71 27.48 12.97 4.25
CA SER A 71 27.97 11.65 4.61
C SER A 71 27.35 10.68 3.63
N SER A 72 27.96 10.55 2.45
CA SER A 72 27.88 9.32 1.67
C SER A 72 28.65 8.25 2.45
N SER A 73 28.08 7.79 3.55
CA SER A 73 28.47 6.54 4.18
C SER A 73 27.91 5.44 3.29
N GLU A 74 28.68 5.07 2.26
CA GLU A 74 28.52 3.79 1.60
C GLU A 74 28.61 2.70 2.69
N GLY A 75 27.45 2.20 3.12
CA GLY A 75 27.34 1.07 4.04
C GLY A 75 26.59 1.31 5.35
N ALA A 76 26.13 2.52 5.67
CA ALA A 76 25.19 2.72 6.78
C ALA A 76 23.80 3.01 6.22
N GLU A 77 22.87 2.07 6.39
CA GLU A 77 21.45 2.31 6.13
C GLU A 77 20.98 3.44 7.04
N GLU A 78 20.86 4.65 6.50
CA GLU A 78 20.42 5.82 7.25
C GLU A 78 18.90 5.76 7.41
N PHE A 79 18.42 5.33 8.57
CA PHE A 79 17.00 5.39 8.90
C PHE A 79 16.62 6.78 9.44
N ILE A 80 15.83 7.50 8.66
CA ILE A 80 15.44 8.90 8.93
C ILE A 80 14.10 9.03 9.66
N ASP A 81 13.24 8.01 9.61
CA ASP A 81 11.93 7.99 10.27
C ASP A 81 11.77 6.78 11.19
N SER A 82 10.82 6.91 12.13
CA SER A 82 10.47 5.86 13.10
C SER A 82 8.95 5.73 13.26
N ALA A 83 8.49 4.49 13.46
CA ALA A 83 7.09 4.13 13.62
C ALA A 83 6.91 3.18 14.82
N ILE A 84 5.93 3.50 15.68
CA ILE A 84 5.49 2.61 16.75
C ILE A 84 4.24 1.88 16.29
N VAL A 85 4.31 0.56 16.23
CA VAL A 85 3.18 -0.29 15.90
C VAL A 85 2.56 -0.79 17.19
N SER A 86 1.25 -0.65 17.31
CA SER A 86 0.47 -1.09 18.47
C SER A 86 -0.60 -2.08 18.04
N LEU A 87 -0.99 -2.93 18.98
CA LEU A 87 -2.02 -3.94 18.83
C LEU A 87 -3.12 -3.74 19.87
N GLN A 88 -4.33 -4.16 19.50
CA GLN A 88 -5.48 -4.12 20.38
C GLN A 88 -6.40 -5.33 20.07
N PRO A 89 -6.81 -6.13 21.05
CA PRO A 89 -7.79 -7.19 20.84
C PRO A 89 -9.14 -6.64 20.39
N ILE A 90 -9.80 -7.34 19.48
CA ILE A 90 -11.16 -7.02 19.05
C ILE A 90 -12.13 -7.92 19.81
N SER A 91 -12.62 -7.44 20.95
CA SER A 91 -13.67 -8.10 21.70
C SER A 91 -15.05 -7.69 21.20
N SER A 92 -16.02 -8.61 21.30
CA SER A 92 -17.44 -8.35 21.04
C SER A 92 -18.14 -7.62 22.21
N SER A 93 -17.44 -7.43 23.33
CA SER A 93 -17.95 -6.73 24.51
C SER A 93 -17.84 -5.21 24.40
N THR A 94 -18.72 -4.49 25.08
CA THR A 94 -18.78 -3.01 25.12
C THR A 94 -17.53 -2.37 25.74
N ASN A 95 -16.69 -3.15 26.44
CA ASN A 95 -15.48 -2.65 27.07
C ASN A 95 -14.30 -2.76 26.11
N GLN A 96 -13.66 -1.62 25.85
CA GLN A 96 -12.49 -1.55 24.99
C GLN A 96 -11.26 -2.12 25.71
N GLU A 97 -10.67 -3.16 25.12
CA GLU A 97 -9.44 -3.82 25.60
C GLU A 97 -8.23 -2.86 25.53
N PRO A 98 -7.22 -3.05 26.40
CA PRO A 98 -6.04 -2.20 26.44
C PRO A 98 -5.22 -2.29 25.14
N ILE A 99 -4.56 -1.19 24.79
CA ILE A 99 -3.67 -1.12 23.63
C ILE A 99 -2.25 -1.45 24.11
N GLN A 100 -1.61 -2.42 23.46
CA GLN A 100 -0.23 -2.84 23.74
C GLN A 100 0.70 -2.39 22.61
N GLN A 101 1.93 -2.00 22.94
CA GLN A 101 2.96 -1.73 21.95
C GLN A 101 3.53 -3.06 21.42
N LEU A 102 3.56 -3.23 20.10
CA LEU A 102 4.08 -4.43 19.45
C LEU A 102 5.58 -4.28 19.14
N CYS A 103 5.94 -3.19 18.48
CA CYS A 103 7.31 -2.98 18.02
C CYS A 103 7.58 -1.53 17.65
N GLU A 104 8.86 -1.18 17.65
CA GLU A 104 9.39 0.05 17.08
C GLU A 104 10.17 -0.28 15.82
N ILE A 105 9.85 0.42 14.73
CA ILE A 105 10.46 0.21 13.42
C ILE A 105 11.10 1.52 12.98
N ARG A 106 12.36 1.44 12.58
CA ARG A 106 13.06 2.53 11.89
C ARG A 106 13.07 2.26 10.40
N TYR A 107 12.81 3.28 9.60
CA TYR A 107 12.72 3.10 8.15
C TYR A 107 13.24 4.33 7.40
N ASN A 108 13.59 4.11 6.15
CA ASN A 108 13.90 5.16 5.20
C ASN A 108 12.92 5.07 4.03
N PRO A 109 12.01 6.04 3.86
CA PRO A 109 11.03 6.00 2.79
C PRO A 109 11.71 6.01 1.42
N SER A 110 12.87 6.66 1.24
CA SER A 110 13.58 6.81 -0.04
C SER A 110 14.21 5.51 -0.53
N THR A 111 14.87 4.75 0.36
CA THR A 111 15.53 3.48 0.01
C THR A 111 14.61 2.26 0.14
N LEU A 112 13.45 2.43 0.79
CA LEU A 112 12.54 1.35 1.18
C LEU A 112 13.18 0.33 2.13
N SER A 113 14.22 0.73 2.86
CA SER A 113 14.85 -0.05 3.91
C SER A 113 14.12 0.15 5.23
N ALA A 114 13.97 -0.92 6.02
CA ALA A 114 13.37 -0.88 7.35
C ALA A 114 14.04 -1.90 8.28
N GLU A 115 14.12 -1.54 9.56
CA GLU A 115 14.68 -2.35 10.63
C GLU A 115 13.77 -2.32 11.85
N ILE A 116 13.63 -3.47 12.52
CA ILE A 116 12.92 -3.59 13.79
C ILE A 116 13.91 -3.27 14.91
N VAL A 117 13.66 -2.19 15.65
CA VAL A 117 14.48 -1.77 16.79
C VAL A 117 14.13 -2.54 18.04
N SER A 118 12.83 -2.71 18.29
CA SER A 118 12.31 -3.46 19.43
C SER A 118 11.08 -4.24 18.99
N PHE A 119 10.93 -5.45 19.52
CA PHE A 119 9.75 -6.28 19.30
C PHE A 119 9.38 -6.95 20.61
N GLU A 120 8.14 -6.74 21.03
CA GLU A 120 7.53 -7.39 22.18
C GLU A 120 6.54 -8.42 21.67
N GLN A 121 6.75 -9.68 22.03
CA GLN A 121 5.80 -10.71 21.66
C GLN A 121 4.51 -10.50 22.46
N PRO A 122 3.33 -10.44 21.81
CA PRO A 122 2.08 -10.26 22.53
C PRO A 122 1.82 -11.43 23.47
N ASP A 123 1.45 -11.13 24.71
CA ASP A 123 1.04 -12.15 25.68
C ASP A 123 -0.37 -12.64 25.31
N LEU A 124 -0.44 -13.62 24.41
CA LEU A 124 -1.68 -14.22 23.93
C LEU A 124 -2.30 -15.20 24.91
N ASP A 125 -2.13 -14.99 26.22
CA ASP A 125 -2.74 -15.87 27.20
C ASP A 125 -4.26 -15.78 27.05
N PHE A 126 -4.85 -16.87 26.56
CA PHE A 126 -6.29 -17.01 26.30
C PHE A 126 -7.17 -16.83 27.56
N SER A 127 -6.55 -16.56 28.70
CA SER A 127 -7.16 -16.22 29.99
C SER A 127 -7.38 -14.72 30.22
N SER A 128 -6.50 -13.85 29.73
CA SER A 128 -6.59 -12.39 29.95
C SER A 128 -7.35 -11.69 28.84
N PHE A 129 -7.17 -12.13 27.59
CA PHE A 129 -8.06 -11.80 26.50
C PHE A 129 -9.36 -12.51 26.72
N SER A 130 -10.48 -11.78 26.70
CA SER A 130 -11.81 -12.39 26.64
C SER A 130 -11.75 -13.52 25.60
N MET A 131 -12.04 -14.76 26.02
CA MET A 131 -11.92 -16.03 25.27
C MET A 131 -12.59 -16.06 23.87
N SER A 132 -13.09 -14.93 23.38
CA SER A 132 -13.78 -14.73 22.12
C SER A 132 -12.99 -13.96 21.05
N SER A 133 -11.92 -13.23 21.38
CA SER A 133 -11.21 -12.40 20.37
C SER A 133 -10.04 -13.15 19.74
N SER A 134 -10.31 -13.93 18.68
CA SER A 134 -9.27 -14.47 17.80
C SER A 134 -8.64 -13.40 16.91
N LEU A 135 -9.22 -12.19 16.88
CA LEU A 135 -8.82 -11.10 16.02
C LEU A 135 -8.19 -9.96 16.82
N LEU A 136 -7.07 -9.47 16.30
CA LEU A 136 -6.29 -8.35 16.79
C LEU A 136 -6.36 -7.22 15.76
N ARG A 137 -6.60 -6.02 16.25
CA ARG A 137 -6.46 -4.76 15.53
C ARG A 137 -5.00 -4.33 15.60
N ILE A 138 -4.42 -3.91 14.48
CA ILE A 138 -3.03 -3.45 14.37
C ILE A 138 -2.97 -2.13 13.61
N GLY A 139 -2.15 -1.20 14.09
CA GLY A 139 -1.91 0.08 13.41
C GLY A 139 -0.91 0.95 14.15
N LEU A 140 -0.77 2.20 13.71
CA LEU A 140 -0.02 3.21 14.45
C LEU A 140 -0.94 3.91 15.44
N PHE A 141 -0.65 3.77 16.72
CA PHE A 141 -1.39 4.43 17.78
C PHE A 141 -0.56 5.56 18.39
N ASP A 142 -1.16 6.72 18.58
CA ASP A 142 -0.55 7.83 19.28
C ASP A 142 -1.09 7.87 20.73
N PRO A 143 -0.25 7.56 21.74
CA PRO A 143 -0.68 7.53 23.13
C PRO A 143 -1.05 8.92 23.65
N THR A 144 -0.55 10.00 23.04
CA THR A 144 -0.82 11.37 23.48
C THR A 144 -2.21 11.84 23.09
N THR A 145 -2.67 11.47 21.89
CA THR A 145 -3.99 11.83 21.36
C THR A 145 -5.04 10.74 21.56
N ALA A 146 -4.63 9.57 22.07
CA ALA A 146 -5.43 8.36 22.22
C ALA A 146 -6.16 7.96 20.93
N LYS A 147 -5.53 8.18 19.77
CA LYS A 147 -6.10 7.94 18.45
C LYS A 147 -5.15 7.12 17.58
N TRP A 148 -5.74 6.36 16.67
CA TRP A 148 -5.01 5.71 15.60
C TRP A 148 -4.60 6.78 14.58
N LYS A 149 -3.29 6.88 14.31
CA LYS A 149 -2.69 7.85 13.39
C LYS A 149 -2.84 7.42 11.93
N SER A 150 -2.94 6.11 11.68
CA SER A 150 -2.94 5.52 10.34
C SER A 150 -4.17 4.65 10.09
N SER A 151 -4.25 4.12 8.86
CA SER A 151 -5.11 2.98 8.57
C SER A 151 -4.76 1.80 9.47
N ILE A 152 -5.79 1.06 9.83
CA ILE A 152 -5.75 -0.05 10.77
C ILE A 152 -6.04 -1.34 10.00
N SER A 153 -5.34 -2.42 10.32
CA SER A 153 -5.62 -3.76 9.81
C SER A 153 -6.04 -4.71 10.93
N THR A 154 -6.65 -5.82 10.55
CA THR A 154 -7.04 -6.89 11.47
C THR A 154 -6.23 -8.14 11.15
N THR A 155 -5.68 -8.80 12.17
CA THR A 155 -4.96 -10.08 12.05
C THR A 155 -5.45 -11.09 13.08
N SER A 156 -5.13 -12.37 12.89
CA SER A 156 -5.43 -13.42 13.88
C SER A 156 -4.36 -13.46 14.98
N THR A 157 -4.74 -13.83 16.20
CA THR A 157 -3.80 -14.13 17.29
C THR A 157 -2.80 -15.23 16.90
N GLU A 158 -3.22 -16.19 16.06
CA GLU A 158 -2.35 -17.26 15.55
C GLU A 158 -1.10 -16.75 14.80
N THR A 159 -1.15 -15.52 14.30
CA THR A 159 -0.02 -14.87 13.60
C THR A 159 1.22 -14.77 14.48
N PHE A 160 1.04 -14.68 15.80
CA PHE A 160 2.11 -14.57 16.80
C PHE A 160 2.28 -15.86 17.62
N ALA A 161 1.58 -16.94 17.26
CA ALA A 161 1.71 -18.21 17.95
C ALA A 161 3.08 -18.84 17.70
N LYS A 162 3.49 -19.72 18.63
CA LYS A 162 4.75 -20.45 18.51
C LYS A 162 4.75 -21.30 17.23
N GLY A 163 5.83 -21.24 16.46
CA GLY A 163 5.92 -21.91 15.17
C GLY A 163 5.42 -21.06 13.99
N TYR A 164 5.21 -19.77 14.18
CA TYR A 164 5.00 -18.79 13.11
C TYR A 164 6.04 -17.67 13.18
N SER A 165 6.41 -17.13 12.01
CA SER A 165 7.28 -15.96 11.88
C SER A 165 6.47 -14.78 11.33
N PRO A 166 6.16 -13.76 12.16
CA PRO A 166 5.41 -12.60 11.73
C PRO A 166 6.28 -11.67 10.87
N THR A 167 5.71 -11.21 9.76
CA THR A 167 6.26 -10.19 8.86
C THR A 167 5.35 -8.97 8.90
N ILE A 168 5.86 -7.88 9.45
CA ILE A 168 5.19 -6.58 9.52
C ILE A 168 5.42 -5.87 8.18
N VAL A 169 4.34 -5.42 7.57
CA VAL A 169 4.35 -4.71 6.30
C VAL A 169 3.90 -3.29 6.55
N LEU A 170 4.82 -2.35 6.38
CA LEU A 170 4.55 -0.92 6.42
C LEU A 170 4.18 -0.44 5.02
N SER A 171 3.03 0.19 4.88
CA SER A 171 2.53 0.73 3.61
C SER A 171 2.68 2.26 3.60
N LEU A 172 3.46 2.77 2.65
CA LEU A 172 3.70 4.19 2.43
C LEU A 172 2.89 4.70 1.22
N ASP A 173 2.49 5.96 1.28
CA ASP A 173 2.01 6.72 0.12
C ASP A 173 3.15 6.98 -0.90
N ALA A 174 2.81 7.44 -2.09
CA ALA A 174 3.72 7.94 -3.12
C ALA A 174 4.67 9.03 -2.59
N THR A 175 4.24 9.84 -1.62
CA THR A 175 5.06 10.87 -0.96
C THR A 175 6.04 10.32 0.08
N GLY A 176 5.87 9.06 0.52
CA GLY A 176 6.64 8.46 1.60
C GLY A 176 6.00 8.56 2.99
N GLU A 177 4.81 9.14 3.11
CA GLU A 177 4.04 9.14 4.36
C GLU A 177 3.47 7.75 4.68
N LEU A 178 3.45 7.38 5.96
CA LEU A 178 2.98 6.08 6.42
C LEU A 178 1.44 6.01 6.44
N MET A 179 0.87 5.22 5.53
CA MET A 179 -0.57 5.06 5.35
C MET A 179 -1.18 4.01 6.29
N GLY A 180 -0.45 2.95 6.59
CA GLY A 180 -0.96 1.86 7.42
C GLY A 180 0.03 0.73 7.63
N VAL A 181 -0.38 -0.19 8.50
CA VAL A 181 0.41 -1.36 8.89
C VAL A 181 -0.44 -2.61 8.70
N SER A 182 0.18 -3.68 8.21
CA SER A 182 -0.41 -5.02 8.18
C SER A 182 0.59 -6.06 8.64
N VAL A 183 0.12 -7.20 9.12
CA VAL A 183 0.98 -8.31 9.54
C VAL A 183 0.59 -9.56 8.78
N LYS A 184 1.59 -10.31 8.33
CA LYS A 184 1.44 -11.61 7.70
C LYS A 184 2.31 -12.59 8.45
N SER A 185 1.87 -13.83 8.63
CA SER A 185 2.69 -14.88 9.24
C SER A 185 2.91 -16.03 8.28
N ALA A 186 4.11 -16.60 8.32
CA ALA A 186 4.41 -17.89 7.70
C ALA A 186 4.64 -18.93 8.78
N ARG A 187 4.17 -20.17 8.53
CA ARG A 187 4.46 -21.30 9.42
C ARG A 187 5.93 -21.67 9.28
N ILE A 188 6.58 -21.79 10.42
CA ILE A 188 7.97 -22.22 10.55
C ILE A 188 8.04 -23.74 10.39
N ASP A 189 8.89 -24.19 9.46
CA ASP A 189 9.22 -25.60 9.33
C ASP A 189 10.41 -25.96 10.26
N ALA A 190 10.36 -27.15 10.84
CA ALA A 190 11.30 -27.62 11.86
C ALA A 190 12.75 -27.72 11.34
N GLY A 191 12.95 -27.77 10.01
CA GLY A 191 14.27 -27.80 9.37
C GLY A 191 14.88 -26.43 9.05
N GLN A 192 14.14 -25.32 9.19
CA GLN A 192 14.55 -23.99 8.73
C GLN A 192 14.97 -23.06 9.87
N THR A 193 15.94 -23.46 10.72
CA THR A 193 16.13 -22.83 12.05
C THR A 193 16.89 -21.52 12.15
N ARG A 194 17.29 -20.93 11.01
CA ARG A 194 18.21 -19.78 11.04
C ARG A 194 17.53 -18.41 11.17
N ASP A 195 16.33 -18.23 10.60
CA ASP A 195 15.72 -16.89 10.44
C ASP A 195 14.26 -16.84 10.93
N PHE A 196 14.03 -17.17 12.20
CA PHE A 196 12.70 -17.24 12.83
C PHE A 196 12.21 -15.93 13.45
N GLY A 197 13.03 -14.89 13.47
CA GLY A 197 12.66 -13.61 14.06
C GLY A 197 11.50 -12.92 13.33
N PRO A 198 10.88 -11.92 13.98
CA PRO A 198 9.97 -11.00 13.30
C PRO A 198 10.71 -10.32 12.14
N LYS A 199 10.02 -10.13 11.02
CA LYS A 199 10.55 -9.46 9.83
C LYS A 199 9.78 -8.20 9.55
N VAL A 200 10.41 -7.24 8.89
CA VAL A 200 9.75 -6.02 8.43
C VAL A 200 9.96 -5.84 6.93
N THR A 201 8.93 -5.36 6.25
CA THR A 201 9.00 -4.99 4.83
C THR A 201 8.31 -3.67 4.61
N LEU A 202 8.92 -2.82 3.80
CA LEU A 202 8.37 -1.53 3.42
C LEU A 202 7.78 -1.61 2.00
N ARG A 203 6.58 -1.08 1.80
CA ARG A 203 5.90 -1.05 0.51
C ARG A 203 5.42 0.35 0.22
N ARG A 204 5.84 0.92 -0.91
CA ARG A 204 5.33 2.20 -1.41
C ARG A 204 4.19 1.96 -2.38
N MET A 205 3.15 2.80 -2.29
CA MET A 205 2.09 2.85 -3.29
C MET A 205 2.67 3.26 -4.64
N GLY A 206 2.53 2.37 -5.63
CA GLY A 206 2.88 2.62 -7.01
C GLY A 206 1.65 2.99 -7.83
N ALA A 207 1.87 3.69 -8.95
CA ALA A 207 0.81 3.86 -9.94
C ALA A 207 0.40 2.48 -10.48
N GLY A 208 -0.90 2.20 -10.50
CA GLY A 208 -1.43 0.99 -11.12
C GLY A 208 -1.13 0.95 -12.61
N GLY A 209 -1.02 -0.26 -13.17
CA GLY A 209 -0.93 -0.44 -14.61
C GLY A 209 -2.14 0.21 -15.29
N LYS A 210 -1.89 1.09 -16.26
CA LYS A 210 -2.98 1.67 -17.06
C LYS A 210 -3.49 0.57 -17.99
N PRO A 211 -4.81 0.37 -18.13
CA PRO A 211 -5.33 -0.60 -19.08
C PRO A 211 -4.92 -0.19 -20.49
N GLU A 212 -4.41 -1.15 -21.25
CA GLU A 212 -4.18 -0.97 -22.67
C GLU A 212 -5.54 -1.03 -23.38
N LEU A 213 -6.18 0.13 -23.49
CA LEU A 213 -7.40 0.23 -24.26
C LEU A 213 -7.02 0.20 -25.74
N ASN A 214 -7.61 -0.73 -26.49
CA ASN A 214 -7.55 -0.66 -27.95
C ASN A 214 -7.97 0.75 -28.39
N ARG A 215 -7.18 1.34 -29.29
CA ARG A 215 -7.46 2.66 -29.83
C ARG A 215 -8.89 2.66 -30.39
N PRO A 216 -9.67 3.73 -30.21
CA PRO A 216 -11.00 3.79 -30.81
C PRO A 216 -10.87 3.59 -32.32
N VAL A 217 -11.64 2.64 -32.85
CA VAL A 217 -11.76 2.46 -34.29
C VAL A 217 -12.42 3.73 -34.83
N VAL A 218 -11.63 4.59 -35.45
CA VAL A 218 -12.15 5.76 -36.13
C VAL A 218 -12.86 5.25 -37.38
N LEU A 219 -14.18 5.33 -37.38
CA LEU A 219 -14.99 5.03 -38.54
C LEU A 219 -15.04 6.29 -39.41
N SER A 220 -14.98 6.09 -40.72
CA SER A 220 -15.29 7.13 -41.70
C SER A 220 -16.76 7.60 -41.55
N LYS A 221 -17.15 8.71 -42.17
CA LYS A 221 -18.54 9.24 -42.14
C LYS A 221 -19.59 8.23 -42.63
N GLU A 222 -19.18 7.20 -43.36
CA GLU A 222 -20.02 6.11 -43.88
C GLU A 222 -20.05 4.87 -42.96
N GLY A 223 -19.44 4.92 -41.77
CA GLY A 223 -19.48 3.83 -40.78
C GLY A 223 -18.60 2.63 -41.11
N LYS A 224 -17.73 2.72 -42.13
CA LYS A 224 -16.74 1.70 -42.46
C LYS A 224 -15.39 2.02 -41.82
N LEU A 225 -14.66 0.97 -41.44
CA LEU A 225 -13.25 1.05 -41.06
C LEU A 225 -12.51 1.79 -42.19
N GLU A 226 -11.75 2.83 -41.84
CA GLU A 226 -10.79 3.41 -42.79
C GLU A 226 -9.78 2.31 -43.14
N GLU A 227 -9.96 1.71 -44.31
CA GLU A 227 -8.95 0.86 -44.92
C GLU A 227 -7.73 1.75 -45.12
N PRO A 228 -6.53 1.36 -44.65
CA PRO A 228 -5.35 2.19 -44.76
C PRO A 228 -5.20 2.58 -46.24
N GLU A 229 -5.25 3.89 -46.54
CA GLU A 229 -5.13 4.36 -47.91
C GLU A 229 -3.89 3.69 -48.51
N PRO A 230 -4.02 2.94 -49.63
CA PRO A 230 -2.90 2.19 -50.17
C PRO A 230 -1.83 3.20 -50.55
N GLU A 231 -0.76 3.25 -49.76
CA GLU A 231 0.39 4.10 -50.03
C GLU A 231 0.92 3.72 -51.41
N LYS A 232 0.62 4.55 -52.42
CA LYS A 232 1.14 4.35 -53.77
C LYS A 232 2.65 4.22 -53.66
N THR A 233 3.18 3.12 -54.18
CA THR A 233 4.60 2.81 -54.07
C THR A 233 5.43 3.98 -54.60
N LEU A 234 6.60 4.25 -54.01
CA LEU A 234 7.46 5.36 -54.43
C LEU A 234 7.74 5.29 -55.95
N LEU A 235 7.85 4.08 -56.50
CA LEU A 235 8.03 3.86 -57.93
C LEU A 235 6.81 4.30 -58.75
N GLN A 236 5.58 4.07 -58.26
CA GLN A 236 4.35 4.59 -58.88
C GLN A 236 4.25 6.12 -58.80
N LYS A 237 4.74 6.73 -57.71
CA LYS A 237 4.73 8.18 -57.51
C LYS A 237 5.80 8.90 -58.35
N TYR A 238 6.97 8.28 -58.54
CA TYR A 238 8.14 8.90 -59.14
C TYR A 238 8.54 8.32 -60.50
N TRP A 239 7.70 7.48 -61.12
CA TRP A 239 8.01 6.87 -62.43
C TRP A 239 8.28 7.92 -63.53
N TRP A 240 7.54 9.03 -63.53
CA TRP A 240 7.75 10.15 -64.46
C TRP A 240 9.11 10.84 -64.26
N VAL A 241 9.62 10.88 -63.02
CA VAL A 241 10.94 11.45 -62.71
C VAL A 241 12.05 10.54 -63.23
N LEU A 242 11.88 9.22 -63.09
CA LEU A 242 12.78 8.24 -63.69
C LEU A 242 12.82 8.37 -65.22
N LEU A 243 11.66 8.50 -65.86
CA LEU A 243 11.57 8.67 -67.31
C LEU A 243 12.18 10.00 -67.76
N GLY A 244 11.88 11.10 -67.06
CA GLY A 244 12.47 12.42 -67.32
C GLY A 244 13.99 12.43 -67.13
N GLY A 245 14.51 11.79 -66.08
CA GLY A 245 15.94 11.66 -65.83
C GLY A 245 16.66 10.83 -66.92
N MET A 246 16.03 9.75 -67.39
CA MET A 246 16.58 8.95 -68.50
C MET A 246 16.65 9.76 -69.80
N MET A 247 15.59 10.50 -70.13
CA MET A 247 15.57 11.36 -71.32
C MET A 247 16.64 12.45 -71.25
N LEU A 248 16.86 13.01 -70.06
CA LEU A 248 17.88 14.03 -69.83
C LEU A 248 19.29 13.44 -70.00
N LEU A 249 19.58 12.27 -69.42
CA LEU A 249 20.87 11.59 -69.61
C LEU A 249 21.19 11.28 -71.08
N LEU A 250 20.18 10.87 -71.86
CA LEU A 250 20.33 10.60 -73.30
C LEU A 250 20.51 11.87 -74.15
N THR A 251 20.09 13.02 -73.65
CA THR A 251 20.21 14.31 -74.37
C THR A 251 21.44 15.11 -73.95
N THR A 252 21.99 14.89 -72.75
CA THR A 252 23.21 15.57 -72.26
C THR A 252 24.49 14.76 -72.41
N GLY A 253 24.42 13.51 -72.87
CA GLY A 253 25.58 12.62 -73.10
C GLY A 253 25.98 12.53 -74.57
N GLY A 254 26.29 13.66 -75.22
CA GLY A 254 26.99 13.68 -76.51
C GLY A 254 28.50 13.74 -76.28
N PRO A 255 29.31 12.81 -76.81
CA PRO A 255 30.76 12.84 -76.66
C PRO A 255 31.36 13.89 -77.58
N GLU A 256 32.17 14.78 -77.00
CA GLU A 256 33.19 15.58 -77.68
C GLU A 256 34.57 15.24 -77.13
#